data_AF-A0A2V6KK41-F1
#
_entry.id   AF-A0A2V6KK41-F1
#
_cell.length_a   1.000
_cell.length_b   1.000
_cell.length_c   1.000
_cell.angle_alpha   90.00
_cell.angle_beta   90.00
_cell.angle_gamma   90.00
#
_symmetry.space_group_name_H-M   'P 1'
#
loop_
_entity.id
_entity.type
_entity.pdbx_description
1 polymer ?
#
loop_
_entity_poly.entity_id
_entity_poly.type
_entity_poly.pdbx_seq_one_letter_code
_entity_poly.pdbx_strand_id
1 'polypeptide(L)'
;MTTEKSSGGSKDRQLRQPSRAEETIEVVQRNWRAEVETAQVYRELASREVDERRKGILRRMAEAEERHAERWAKKLADLGAPIPKLPDTIGTRFKRWFNRALGTDIAIRRMEAAEEKHEA
;
A
#
# COMPACT_ATOMS: atom_id res chain seq x y z
N MET A 1 15.87 27.35 -61.44
CA MET A 1 15.03 27.86 -60.34
C MET A 1 14.83 26.75 -59.34
N THR A 2 15.45 26.93 -58.18
CA THR A 2 15.44 26.08 -56.98
C THR A 2 14.13 26.25 -56.24
N THR A 3 13.52 25.15 -55.77
CA THR A 3 12.60 25.16 -54.63
C THR A 3 12.81 23.93 -53.78
N GLU A 4 13.26 24.18 -52.55
CA GLU A 4 13.31 23.29 -51.40
C GLU A 4 11.92 22.91 -50.88
N LYS A 5 11.81 21.73 -50.25
CA LYS A 5 11.12 21.47 -48.96
C LYS A 5 11.38 20.00 -48.58
N SER A 6 12.19 19.71 -47.56
CA SER A 6 11.87 19.78 -46.12
C SER A 6 10.70 18.85 -45.79
N SER A 7 10.91 17.67 -45.21
CA SER A 7 11.27 17.39 -43.81
C SER A 7 10.08 16.64 -43.20
N GLY A 8 10.35 15.52 -42.53
CA GLY A 8 9.30 14.76 -41.87
C GLY A 8 9.76 13.46 -41.26
N GLY A 9 10.96 13.42 -40.67
CA GLY A 9 11.37 12.32 -39.80
C GLY A 9 10.46 12.32 -38.56
N SER A 10 9.41 11.52 -38.59
CA SER A 10 8.57 11.26 -37.41
C SER A 10 9.26 10.22 -36.55
N LYS A 11 10.08 10.75 -35.65
CA LYS A 11 10.82 10.05 -34.60
C LYS A 11 9.96 9.04 -33.86
N ASP A 12 10.54 7.86 -33.72
CA ASP A 12 10.24 6.81 -32.78
C ASP A 12 9.69 7.34 -31.45
N ARG A 13 8.40 7.12 -31.22
CA ARG A 13 7.82 7.10 -29.87
C ARG A 13 8.27 5.80 -29.20
N GLN A 14 9.55 5.69 -28.89
CA GLN A 14 10.07 4.55 -28.17
C GLN A 14 9.69 4.72 -26.69
N LEU A 15 8.73 3.91 -26.23
CA LEU A 15 8.37 3.82 -24.81
C LEU A 15 9.64 3.44 -24.03
N ARG A 16 10.22 4.41 -23.31
CA ARG A 16 11.38 4.18 -22.45
C ARG A 16 10.95 3.19 -21.36
N GLN A 17 11.56 2.00 -21.34
CA GLN A 17 11.34 1.05 -20.27
C GLN A 17 11.88 1.63 -18.95
N PRO A 18 11.16 1.44 -17.83
CA PRO A 18 11.65 1.88 -16.54
C PRO A 18 12.98 1.16 -16.23
N SER A 19 13.93 1.89 -15.69
CA SER A 19 15.15 1.29 -15.13
C SER A 19 14.78 0.39 -13.96
N ARG A 20 15.64 -0.58 -13.66
CA ARG A 20 15.51 -1.47 -12.49
C ARG A 20 15.32 -0.70 -11.17
N ALA A 21 15.88 0.51 -11.09
CA ALA A 21 15.69 1.41 -9.95
C ALA A 21 14.27 1.98 -9.89
N GLU A 22 13.71 2.42 -11.02
CA GLU A 22 12.33 2.90 -11.14
C GLU A 22 11.33 1.78 -10.77
N GLU A 23 11.52 0.55 -11.28
CA GLU A 23 10.68 -0.61 -10.91
C GLU A 23 10.76 -0.92 -9.41
N THR A 24 11.95 -0.84 -8.83
CA THR A 24 12.14 -1.07 -7.38
C THR A 24 11.39 -0.01 -6.57
N ILE A 25 11.47 1.26 -6.97
CA ILE A 25 10.75 2.35 -6.31
C ILE A 25 9.24 2.12 -6.40
N GLU A 26 8.71 1.73 -7.56
CA GLU A 26 7.27 1.44 -7.73
C GLU A 26 6.78 0.32 -6.81
N VAL A 27 7.55 -0.77 -6.70
CA VAL A 27 7.23 -1.88 -5.80
C VAL A 27 7.24 -1.43 -4.34
N VAL A 28 8.26 -0.67 -3.94
CA VAL A 28 8.35 -0.16 -2.56
C VAL A 28 7.22 0.82 -2.25
N GLN A 29 6.86 1.71 -3.18
CA GLN A 29 5.72 2.62 -3.03
C GLN A 29 4.39 1.86 -2.92
N ARG A 30 4.21 0.78 -3.69
CA ARG A 30 3.04 -0.07 -3.59
C ARG A 30 2.96 -0.76 -2.23
N ASN A 31 4.06 -1.32 -1.75
CA ASN A 31 4.10 -1.98 -0.44
C ASN A 31 3.82 -0.97 0.67
N TRP A 32 4.49 0.19 0.66
CA TRP A 32 4.23 1.27 1.60
C TRP A 32 2.74 1.65 1.67
N ARG A 33 2.10 1.84 0.50
CA ARG A 33 0.67 2.16 0.45
C ARG A 33 -0.18 1.04 1.06
N ALA A 34 0.12 -0.22 0.74
CA ALA A 34 -0.62 -1.35 1.27
C ALA A 34 -0.54 -1.44 2.80
N GLU A 35 0.64 -1.21 3.38
CA GLU A 35 0.80 -1.22 4.85
C GLU A 35 0.02 -0.07 5.50
N VAL A 36 0.12 1.15 4.97
CA VAL A 36 -0.61 2.29 5.56
C VAL A 36 -2.12 2.14 5.40
N GLU A 37 -2.60 1.65 4.25
CA GLU A 37 -4.01 1.34 4.05
C GLU A 37 -4.50 0.32 5.09
N THR A 38 -3.72 -0.75 5.32
CA THR A 38 -4.06 -1.82 6.27
C THR A 38 -4.04 -1.33 7.71
N ALA A 39 -3.06 -0.51 8.09
CA ALA A 39 -3.01 0.14 9.40
C ALA A 39 -4.27 0.97 9.68
N GLN A 40 -4.69 1.79 8.72
CA GLN A 40 -5.89 2.62 8.86
C GLN A 40 -7.17 1.78 9.02
N VAL A 41 -7.27 0.68 8.27
CA VAL A 41 -8.36 -0.28 8.42
C VAL A 41 -8.43 -0.83 9.85
N TYR A 42 -7.31 -1.27 10.41
CA TYR A 42 -7.28 -1.75 11.79
C TYR A 42 -7.58 -0.65 12.82
N ARG A 43 -7.14 0.59 12.60
CA ARG A 43 -7.50 1.73 13.45
C ARG A 43 -9.01 2.00 13.42
N GLU A 44 -9.63 1.99 12.24
CA GLU A 44 -11.06 2.21 12.09
C GLU A 44 -11.87 1.08 12.75
N LEU A 45 -11.46 -0.17 12.58
CA LEU A 45 -12.07 -1.32 13.27
C LEU A 45 -11.94 -1.20 14.79
N ALA A 46 -10.73 -0.90 15.29
CA ALA A 46 -10.51 -0.70 16.72
C ALA A 46 -11.36 0.42 17.30
N SER A 47 -11.64 1.48 16.52
CA SER A 47 -12.47 2.60 16.96
C SER A 47 -13.94 2.25 17.14
N ARG A 48 -14.43 1.20 16.45
CA ARG A 48 -15.82 0.75 16.46
C ARG A 48 -16.06 -0.50 17.31
N GLU A 49 -15.00 -1.20 17.70
CA GLU A 49 -15.07 -2.40 18.52
C GLU A 49 -15.41 -2.07 19.98
N VAL A 50 -16.31 -2.85 20.56
CA VAL A 50 -16.81 -2.68 21.94
C VAL A 50 -16.03 -3.57 22.91
N ASP A 51 -15.58 -4.74 22.46
CA ASP A 51 -14.75 -5.64 23.27
C ASP A 51 -13.33 -5.08 23.40
N GLU A 52 -12.94 -4.68 24.62
CA GLU A 52 -11.64 -4.06 24.89
C GLU A 52 -10.45 -5.00 24.60
N ARG A 53 -10.61 -6.32 24.69
CA ARG A 53 -9.55 -7.27 24.32
C ARG A 53 -9.36 -7.27 22.80
N ARG A 54 -10.43 -7.38 22.02
CA ARG A 54 -10.37 -7.36 20.55
C ARG A 54 -9.87 -6.04 20.02
N LYS A 55 -10.34 -4.94 20.60
CA LYS A 55 -9.84 -3.58 20.32
C LYS A 55 -8.35 -3.45 20.59
N GLY A 56 -7.85 -4.01 21.70
CA GLY A 56 -6.42 -4.06 22.00
C GLY A 56 -5.61 -4.78 20.91
N ILE A 57 -6.10 -5.92 20.43
CA ILE A 57 -5.46 -6.68 19.34
C ILE A 57 -5.45 -5.87 18.04
N LEU A 58 -6.60 -5.31 17.62
CA LEU A 58 -6.71 -4.48 16.43
C LEU A 58 -5.75 -3.28 16.47
N ARG A 59 -5.58 -2.64 17.63
CA ARG A 59 -4.61 -1.54 17.80
C ARG A 59 -3.17 -2.01 17.62
N ARG A 60 -2.80 -3.15 18.21
CA ARG A 60 -1.45 -3.72 18.06
C ARG A 60 -1.15 -4.10 16.61
N MET A 61 -2.13 -4.64 15.90
CA MET A 61 -1.99 -4.93 14.46
C MET A 61 -1.80 -3.64 13.66
N ALA A 62 -2.60 -2.59 13.91
CA ALA A 62 -2.41 -1.30 13.29
C ALA A 62 -0.99 -0.75 13.50
N GLU A 63 -0.48 -0.82 14.73
CA GLU A 63 0.87 -0.38 15.08
C GLU A 63 1.95 -1.21 14.39
N ALA A 64 1.73 -2.52 14.17
CA ALA A 64 2.66 -3.35 13.43
C ALA A 64 2.77 -2.92 11.97
N GLU A 65 1.64 -2.69 11.30
CA GLU A 65 1.63 -2.23 9.91
C GLU A 65 2.17 -0.79 9.78
N GLU A 66 1.94 0.08 10.76
CA GLU A 66 2.57 1.42 10.82
C GLU A 66 4.10 1.30 10.83
N ARG A 67 4.66 0.41 11.66
CA ARG A 67 6.12 0.13 11.66
C ARG A 67 6.59 -0.43 10.33
N HIS A 68 5.77 -1.24 9.65
CA HIS A 68 6.10 -1.75 8.32
C HIS A 68 6.15 -0.62 7.29
N ALA A 69 5.15 0.26 7.30
CA ALA A 69 5.12 1.46 6.48
C ALA A 69 6.35 2.36 6.74
N GLU A 70 6.75 2.58 7.98
CA GLU A 70 7.95 3.35 8.30
C GLU A 70 9.22 2.75 7.68
N ARG A 71 9.38 1.43 7.71
CA ARG A 71 10.52 0.75 7.05
C ARG A 71 10.51 0.95 5.54
N TRP A 72 9.34 0.87 4.91
CA TRP A 72 9.22 1.14 3.48
C TRP A 72 9.46 2.62 3.14
N ALA A 73 9.00 3.55 3.98
CA ALA A 73 9.25 4.97 3.83
C ALA A 73 10.75 5.29 3.89
N LYS A 74 11.46 4.68 4.85
CA LYS A 74 12.92 4.76 4.92
C LYS A 74 13.58 4.22 3.65
N LYS A 75 13.14 3.06 3.17
CA LYS A 75 13.65 2.48 1.92
C LYS A 75 13.40 3.39 0.69
N LEU A 76 12.28 4.10 0.63
CA LEU A 76 12.04 5.09 -0.43
C LEU A 76 13.02 6.26 -0.32
N ALA A 77 13.24 6.78 0.89
CA ALA A 77 14.20 7.84 1.13
C ALA A 77 15.63 7.43 0.73
N ASP A 78 16.04 6.20 1.06
CA ASP A 78 17.35 5.64 0.68
C ASP A 78 17.50 5.50 -0.84
N LEU A 79 16.40 5.26 -1.56
CA LEU A 79 16.35 5.22 -3.02
C LEU A 79 16.22 6.62 -3.67
N GLY A 80 16.19 7.70 -2.87
CA GLY A 80 16.00 9.07 -3.35
C GLY A 80 14.59 9.35 -3.88
N ALA A 81 13.61 8.50 -3.56
CA ALA A 81 12.24 8.63 -3.99
C ALA A 81 11.37 9.31 -2.92
N PRO A 82 10.43 10.17 -3.31
CA PRO A 82 9.49 10.76 -2.36
C PRO A 82 8.51 9.71 -1.82
N ILE A 83 8.10 9.89 -0.57
CA ILE A 83 7.00 9.13 0.03
C ILE A 83 5.70 9.55 -0.68
N PRO A 84 4.94 8.62 -1.28
CA PRO A 84 3.71 8.97 -1.97
C PRO A 84 2.65 9.45 -0.98
N LYS A 85 1.78 10.37 -1.38
CA LYS A 85 0.61 10.75 -0.57
C LYS A 85 -0.46 9.65 -0.70
N LEU A 86 -1.11 9.30 0.40
CA LEU A 86 -2.27 8.42 0.35
C LEU A 86 -3.46 9.14 -0.29
N PRO A 87 -4.17 8.52 -1.25
CA PRO A 87 -5.42 9.06 -1.73
C PRO A 87 -6.53 8.87 -0.67
N ASP A 88 -7.43 9.84 -0.54
CA ASP A 88 -8.58 9.83 0.40
C ASP A 88 -9.61 8.68 0.14
N THR A 89 -9.36 7.81 -0.84
CA THR A 89 -10.27 6.72 -1.25
C THR A 89 -10.30 5.51 -0.31
N ILE A 90 -9.57 5.55 0.81
CA ILE A 90 -9.37 4.41 1.72
C ILE A 90 -10.68 3.99 2.38
N GLY A 91 -11.52 4.94 2.82
CA GLY A 91 -12.82 4.64 3.42
C GLY A 91 -13.74 3.84 2.48
N THR A 92 -13.67 4.08 1.17
CA THR A 92 -14.44 3.31 0.16
C THR A 92 -13.89 1.90 -0.03
N ARG A 93 -12.58 1.71 0.16
CA ARG A 93 -11.91 0.41 0.06
C ARG A 93 -12.14 -0.43 1.32
N PHE A 94 -12.05 0.20 2.49
CA PHE A 94 -12.44 -0.40 3.76
C PHE A 94 -13.88 -0.87 3.74
N LYS A 95 -14.84 -0.04 3.28
CA LYS A 95 -16.24 -0.47 3.14
C LYS A 95 -16.40 -1.72 2.28
N ARG A 96 -15.65 -1.86 1.20
CA ARG A 96 -15.67 -3.08 0.37
C ARG A 96 -15.05 -4.27 1.09
N TRP A 97 -13.94 -4.08 1.79
CA TRP A 97 -13.31 -5.13 2.59
C TRP A 97 -14.25 -5.58 3.70
N PHE A 98 -14.87 -4.66 4.42
CA PHE A 98 -15.83 -4.93 5.50
C PHE A 98 -17.09 -5.62 4.97
N ASN A 99 -17.65 -5.17 3.84
CA ASN A 99 -18.77 -5.88 3.19
C ASN A 99 -18.41 -7.32 2.79
N ARG A 100 -17.13 -7.61 2.55
CA ARG A 100 -16.64 -8.96 2.27
C ARG A 100 -16.31 -9.74 3.54
N ALA A 101 -15.80 -9.06 4.57
CA ALA A 101 -15.38 -9.63 5.85
C ALA A 101 -16.57 -9.94 6.77
N LEU A 102 -17.65 -9.15 6.74
CA LEU A 102 -18.91 -9.38 7.46
C LEU A 102 -19.65 -10.66 7.04
N GLY A 103 -19.30 -11.27 5.90
CA GLY A 103 -19.74 -12.63 5.54
C GLY A 103 -18.87 -13.74 6.16
N THR A 104 -17.85 -13.38 6.93
CA THR A 104 -16.77 -14.24 7.43
C THR A 104 -16.41 -13.88 8.87
N ASP A 105 -17.36 -14.02 9.80
CA ASP A 105 -17.10 -14.15 11.26
C ASP A 105 -16.04 -15.23 11.60
N ILE A 106 -15.62 -16.02 10.60
CA ILE A 106 -14.55 -17.02 10.62
C ILE A 106 -13.14 -16.40 10.54
N ALA A 107 -12.97 -15.17 10.02
CA ALA A 107 -11.64 -14.59 9.78
C ALA A 107 -10.91 -14.20 11.08
N ILE A 108 -11.61 -13.69 12.09
CA ILE A 108 -11.00 -13.31 13.38
C ILE A 108 -10.46 -14.56 14.11
N ARG A 109 -11.14 -15.72 14.01
CA ARG A 109 -10.64 -17.00 14.57
C ARG A 109 -9.41 -17.53 13.85
N ARG A 110 -9.19 -17.16 12.58
CA ARG A 110 -8.02 -17.58 11.81
C ARG A 110 -6.81 -16.66 12.04
N MET A 111 -7.03 -15.45 12.56
CA MET A 111 -5.96 -14.52 12.94
C MET A 111 -5.32 -14.89 14.29
N GLU A 112 -6.07 -15.48 15.23
CA GLU A 112 -5.52 -16.06 16.47
C GLU A 112 -4.47 -17.16 16.19
N ALA A 113 -4.58 -17.87 15.06
CA ALA A 113 -3.62 -18.91 14.65
C ALA A 113 -2.38 -18.38 13.89
N ALA A 114 -2.37 -17.10 13.50
CA ALA A 114 -1.26 -16.49 12.78
C ALA A 114 -0.26 -15.78 13.70
N GLU A 115 -0.65 -15.49 14.95
CA GLU A 115 0.26 -14.92 15.97
C GLU A 115 1.38 -15.91 16.37
N GLU A 116 1.23 -17.21 16.10
CA GLU A 116 2.24 -18.23 16.44
C GLU A 116 3.42 -18.33 15.44
N LYS A 117 3.40 -17.60 14.32
CA LYS A 117 4.42 -17.73 13.25
C LYS A 117 5.30 -16.51 13.02
N HIS A 118 5.17 -15.46 13.82
CA HIS A 118 6.05 -14.30 13.77
C HIS A 118 7.09 -14.26 14.91
N GLU A 119 7.27 -15.36 15.65
CA GLU A 119 8.31 -15.54 16.68
C GLU A 119 9.35 -16.63 16.35
N ALA A 120 9.43 -17.13 15.11
CA ALA A 120 10.41 -18.16 14.71
C ALA A 120 11.34 -17.70 13.57
#